data_AF-A0A0D0AT71-F1
#
_entry.id   AF-A0A0D0AT71-F1
#
_cell.length_a   1.000
_cell.length_b   1.000
_cell.length_c   1.000
_cell.angle_alpha   90.00
_cell.angle_beta   90.00
_cell.angle_gamma   90.00
#
_symmetry.space_group_name_H-M   'P 1'
#
loop_
_entity.id
_entity.type
_entity.pdbx_description
1 polymer ?
#
loop_
_entity_poly.entity_id
_entity_poly.type
_entity_poly.pdbx_seq_one_letter_code
_entity_poly.pdbx_strand_id
1 'polypeptide(L)'
;MEELIGILESHNVYSFMDPPKSMTDSEVAAFLAKASEFEDCRHYSYLLAYLNTHDSHYCSAYSLYIPMNSLVLPTTVQSHRHYTFDEWTYHCKKSIESSSHIYHYIPGAGSGTSTGCIIHIWQVPLENTMRMFFFVCKHQPLPVNQQQWNPYSKFPCNLLCTEHVLQALSPSFYIIEPQHIICHLAAHKLPKPG
;
A
#
# COMPACT_ATOMS: atom_id res chain seq x y z
N MET A 1 -25.90 -28.50 -15.48
CA MET A 1 -24.46 -28.49 -15.16
C MET A 1 -23.71 -27.47 -16.04
N GLU A 2 -24.39 -26.45 -16.58
CA GLU A 2 -23.77 -25.37 -17.37
C GLU A 2 -23.84 -24.01 -16.65
N GLU A 3 -24.69 -23.84 -15.63
CA GLU A 3 -24.81 -22.60 -14.84
C GLU A 3 -23.65 -22.35 -13.85
N LEU A 4 -22.83 -23.35 -13.53
CA LEU A 4 -21.71 -23.21 -12.59
C LEU A 4 -20.39 -22.79 -13.25
N ILE A 5 -20.33 -22.84 -14.59
CA ILE A 5 -19.12 -22.44 -15.35
C ILE A 5 -19.07 -20.92 -15.49
N GLY A 6 -20.22 -20.24 -15.64
CA GLY A 6 -20.29 -18.76 -15.73
C GLY A 6 -19.86 -18.01 -14.46
N ILE A 7 -19.82 -18.67 -13.29
CA ILE A 7 -19.31 -18.07 -12.05
C ILE A 7 -17.77 -18.13 -11.99
N LEU A 8 -17.15 -19.06 -12.73
CA LEU A 8 -15.70 -19.22 -12.85
C LEU A 8 -15.12 -18.53 -14.08
N GLU A 9 -15.97 -18.04 -14.99
CA GLU A 9 -15.55 -17.17 -16.09
C GLU A 9 -15.21 -15.79 -15.53
N SER A 10 -13.94 -15.69 -15.12
CA SER A 10 -13.23 -14.51 -14.66
C SER A 10 -13.53 -13.29 -15.55
N HIS A 11 -14.60 -12.56 -15.22
CA HIS A 11 -14.83 -11.19 -15.67
C HIS A 11 -13.95 -10.22 -14.88
N ASN A 12 -12.66 -10.51 -14.84
CA ASN A 12 -11.67 -9.52 -14.48
C ASN A 12 -10.35 -9.86 -15.16
N VAL A 13 -10.32 -9.60 -16.47
CA VAL A 13 -9.07 -9.36 -17.16
C VAL A 13 -8.49 -8.10 -16.52
N TYR A 14 -7.64 -8.33 -15.51
CA TYR A 14 -6.94 -7.32 -14.74
C TYR A 14 -6.60 -6.06 -15.59
N SER A 15 -7.01 -4.88 -15.11
CA SER A 15 -6.67 -3.55 -15.65
C SER A 15 -5.17 -3.19 -15.52
N PHE A 16 -4.27 -4.18 -15.46
CA PHE A 16 -2.82 -3.98 -15.61
C PHE A 16 -2.42 -3.52 -17.02
N MET A 17 -3.31 -3.68 -18.01
CA MET A 17 -3.02 -3.42 -19.43
C MET A 17 -3.25 -1.96 -19.85
N ASP A 18 -3.93 -1.15 -19.03
CA ASP A 18 -4.08 0.27 -19.33
C ASP A 18 -2.86 1.02 -18.81
N PRO A 19 -2.00 1.56 -19.70
CA PRO A 19 -0.87 2.35 -19.25
C PRO A 19 -1.39 3.57 -18.49
N PRO A 20 -0.79 3.91 -17.33
CA PRO A 20 -1.21 5.06 -16.57
C PRO A 20 -1.11 6.31 -17.45
N LYS A 21 -2.14 7.16 -17.38
CA LYS A 21 -2.24 8.35 -18.24
C LYS A 21 -1.02 9.25 -18.05
N SER A 22 -0.28 9.47 -19.13
CA SER A 22 0.83 10.42 -19.16
C SER A 22 0.31 11.86 -18.98
N MET A 23 1.09 12.66 -18.26
CA MET A 23 0.88 14.07 -17.98
C MET A 23 1.86 14.92 -18.80
N THR A 24 1.46 16.15 -19.07
CA THR A 24 2.33 17.20 -19.61
C THR A 24 3.08 17.91 -18.48
N ASP A 25 4.21 18.54 -18.78
CA ASP A 25 4.99 19.29 -17.78
C ASP A 25 4.18 20.40 -17.11
N SER A 26 3.27 21.03 -17.86
CA SER A 26 2.33 22.02 -17.34
C SER A 26 1.37 21.43 -16.31
N GLU A 27 0.85 20.23 -16.56
CA GLU A 27 -0.01 19.51 -15.62
C GLU A 27 0.75 19.07 -14.37
N VAL A 28 1.99 18.61 -14.53
CA VAL A 28 2.88 18.26 -13.40
C VAL A 28 3.14 19.49 -12.53
N ALA A 29 3.52 20.63 -13.14
CA ALA A 29 3.75 21.87 -12.42
C ALA A 29 2.49 22.37 -11.70
N ALA A 30 1.33 22.32 -12.36
CA ALA A 30 0.05 22.71 -11.77
C ALA A 30 -0.36 21.79 -10.60
N PHE A 31 -0.04 20.50 -10.68
CA PHE A 31 -0.25 19.55 -9.58
C PHE A 31 0.66 19.89 -8.39
N LEU A 32 1.96 20.02 -8.62
CA LEU A 32 2.94 20.27 -7.56
C LEU A 32 2.71 21.61 -6.86
N ALA A 33 2.16 22.61 -7.56
CA ALA A 33 1.77 23.90 -6.98
C ALA A 33 0.61 23.81 -5.97
N LYS A 34 -0.22 22.76 -6.05
CA LYS A 34 -1.35 22.51 -5.13
C LYS A 34 -1.03 21.45 -4.08
N ALA A 35 0.05 20.69 -4.28
CA ALA A 35 0.51 19.67 -3.37
C ALA A 35 1.09 20.31 -2.08
N SER A 36 1.12 19.53 -1.01
CA SER A 36 1.70 19.94 0.27
C SER A 36 3.02 19.22 0.51
N GLU A 37 3.90 19.80 1.31
CA GLU A 37 5.08 19.07 1.78
C GLU A 37 4.69 17.82 2.58
N PHE A 38 5.62 16.88 2.70
CA PHE A 38 5.46 15.72 3.57
C PHE A 38 5.29 16.16 5.02
N GLU A 39 4.34 15.56 5.74
CA GLU A 39 4.10 15.85 7.17
C GLU A 39 5.34 15.59 8.06
N ASP A 40 6.20 14.64 7.65
CA ASP A 40 7.45 14.26 8.32
C ASP A 40 8.55 14.12 7.27
N CYS A 41 9.70 14.77 7.47
CA CYS A 41 10.81 14.71 6.53
C CYS A 41 11.34 13.28 6.34
N ARG A 42 11.17 12.39 7.31
CA ARG A 42 11.55 10.97 7.19
C ARG A 42 10.72 10.24 6.15
N HIS A 43 9.46 10.65 5.94
CA HIS A 43 8.60 10.06 4.92
C HIS A 43 9.13 10.25 3.50
N TYR A 44 9.72 11.42 3.22
CA TYR A 44 10.41 11.67 1.97
C TYR A 44 11.53 10.64 1.75
N SER A 45 12.38 10.46 2.77
CA SER A 45 13.51 9.51 2.70
C SER A 45 13.04 8.07 2.52
N TYR A 46 11.92 7.68 3.14
CA TYR A 46 11.36 6.34 2.96
C TYR A 46 10.80 6.12 1.55
N LEU A 47 10.09 7.11 0.99
CA LEU A 47 9.59 7.01 -0.38
C LEU A 47 10.75 6.97 -1.39
N LEU A 48 11.78 7.79 -1.18
CA LEU A 48 12.99 7.77 -2.00
C LEU A 48 13.69 6.41 -1.95
N ALA A 49 13.82 5.82 -0.76
CA ALA A 49 14.39 4.49 -0.61
C ALA A 49 13.54 3.43 -1.33
N TYR A 50 12.21 3.50 -1.20
CA TYR A 50 11.29 2.59 -1.90
C TYR A 50 11.42 2.68 -3.43
N LEU A 51 11.52 3.87 -4.00
CA LEU A 51 11.68 4.03 -5.45
C LEU A 51 13.02 3.46 -5.93
N ASN A 52 14.08 3.71 -5.18
CA ASN A 52 15.42 3.21 -5.50
C ASN A 52 15.58 1.69 -5.31
N THR A 53 14.70 1.01 -4.57
CA THR A 53 14.67 -0.47 -4.56
C THR A 53 13.99 -1.08 -5.78
N HIS A 54 13.28 -0.28 -6.59
CA HIS A 54 12.55 -0.71 -7.79
C HIS A 54 13.16 -0.09 -9.07
N ASP A 55 14.49 0.01 -9.11
CA ASP A 55 15.31 0.47 -10.24
C ASP A 55 15.05 1.89 -10.74
N SER A 56 14.26 2.68 -10.00
CA SER A 56 14.06 4.08 -10.33
C SER A 56 15.13 4.90 -9.59
N HIS A 57 16.28 5.15 -10.23
CA HIS A 57 17.43 5.84 -9.64
C HIS A 57 17.16 7.33 -9.36
N TYR A 58 16.27 7.61 -8.40
CA TYR A 58 15.89 8.95 -7.97
C TYR A 58 16.94 9.55 -7.02
N CYS A 59 17.25 10.82 -7.26
CA CYS A 59 18.03 11.68 -6.37
C CYS A 59 17.12 12.41 -5.39
N SER A 60 17.65 12.72 -4.21
CA SER A 60 16.97 13.63 -3.29
C SER A 60 17.08 15.08 -3.79
N ALA A 61 15.96 15.80 -3.76
CA ALA A 61 15.90 17.25 -3.99
C ALA A 61 16.68 18.06 -2.95
N TYR A 62 16.99 17.45 -1.80
CA TYR A 62 17.78 18.06 -0.72
C TYR A 62 19.29 17.78 -0.85
N SER A 63 19.72 17.11 -1.93
CA SER A 63 21.14 16.83 -2.17
C SER A 63 21.89 18.10 -2.56
N LEU A 64 23.11 18.27 -2.02
CA LEU A 64 23.98 19.40 -2.40
C LEU A 64 24.48 19.32 -3.85
N TYR A 65 24.55 18.12 -4.41
CA TYR A 65 24.96 17.87 -5.78
C TYR A 65 23.95 16.92 -6.43
N ILE A 66 23.32 17.38 -7.51
CA ILE A 66 22.40 16.61 -8.34
C ILE A 66 23.03 16.51 -9.73
N PRO A 67 23.37 15.30 -10.22
CA PRO A 67 23.92 15.16 -11.55
C PRO A 67 22.95 15.67 -12.63
N MET A 68 23.51 16.11 -13.76
CA MET A 68 22.70 16.58 -14.88
C MET A 68 21.84 15.43 -15.41
N ASN A 69 20.57 15.70 -15.71
CA ASN A 69 19.58 14.72 -16.17
C ASN A 69 19.21 13.62 -15.15
N SER A 70 19.48 13.82 -13.87
CA SER A 70 18.98 12.91 -12.82
C SER A 70 17.49 13.10 -12.56
N LEU A 71 16.78 11.99 -12.33
CA LEU A 71 15.42 12.01 -11.78
C LEU A 71 15.49 12.52 -10.34
N VAL A 72 14.66 13.49 -9.99
CA VAL A 72 14.60 14.06 -8.64
C VAL A 72 13.22 13.81 -8.07
N LEU A 73 13.14 13.21 -6.88
CA LEU A 73 11.87 13.01 -6.19
C LEU A 73 11.33 14.37 -5.72
N PRO A 74 10.10 14.78 -6.14
CA PRO A 74 9.50 16.02 -5.68
C PRO A 74 9.35 16.08 -4.16
N THR A 75 9.48 17.27 -3.58
CA THR A 75 9.37 17.50 -2.13
C THR A 75 7.91 17.63 -1.65
N THR A 76 6.96 17.63 -2.57
CA THR A 76 5.53 17.78 -2.28
C THR A 76 4.73 16.59 -2.81
N VAL A 77 3.65 16.28 -2.09
CA VAL A 77 2.72 15.19 -2.40
C VAL A 77 1.29 15.65 -2.15
N GLN A 78 0.35 15.05 -2.86
CA GLN A 78 -1.06 15.20 -2.51
C GLN A 78 -1.48 14.07 -1.57
N SER A 79 -1.98 14.45 -0.39
CA SER A 79 -2.50 13.51 0.61
C SER A 79 -3.98 13.25 0.38
N HIS A 80 -4.36 11.97 0.39
CA HIS A 80 -5.73 11.51 0.18
C HIS A 80 -6.26 10.79 1.42
N ARG A 81 -7.55 10.96 1.68
CA ARG A 81 -8.26 10.21 2.75
C ARG A 81 -8.72 8.84 2.26
N HIS A 82 -8.97 8.72 0.97
CA HIS A 82 -9.36 7.49 0.29
C HIS A 82 -8.88 7.52 -1.16
N TYR A 83 -8.80 6.35 -1.79
CA TYR A 83 -8.49 6.20 -3.20
C TYR A 83 -9.23 5.01 -3.78
N THR A 84 -9.78 5.18 -4.98
CA THR A 84 -10.50 4.13 -5.69
C THR A 84 -9.64 3.58 -6.81
N PHE A 85 -9.47 2.26 -6.82
CA PHE A 85 -8.69 1.52 -7.82
C PHE A 85 -9.38 0.20 -8.11
N ASP A 86 -9.63 -0.08 -9.39
CA ASP A 86 -10.25 -1.33 -9.85
C ASP A 86 -11.57 -1.63 -9.11
N GLU A 87 -12.46 -0.63 -9.03
CA GLU A 87 -13.75 -0.66 -8.29
C GLU A 87 -13.66 -0.71 -6.76
N TRP A 88 -12.47 -0.95 -6.18
CA TRP A 88 -12.25 -0.99 -4.74
C TRP A 88 -11.89 0.39 -4.20
N THR A 89 -12.47 0.78 -3.06
CA THR A 89 -12.13 2.02 -2.38
C THR A 89 -11.36 1.74 -1.10
N TYR A 90 -10.12 2.22 -1.06
CA TYR A 90 -9.21 2.08 0.06
C TYR A 90 -9.25 3.35 0.91
N HIS A 91 -9.32 3.19 2.23
CA HIS A 91 -9.37 4.31 3.16
C HIS A 91 -8.14 4.35 4.06
N CYS A 92 -7.71 5.57 4.41
CA CYS A 92 -6.79 5.75 5.52
C CYS A 92 -7.49 5.42 6.85
N LYS A 93 -6.75 4.88 7.83
CA LYS A 93 -7.23 4.58 9.19
C LYS A 93 -7.94 5.77 9.84
N LYS A 94 -7.40 6.98 9.65
CA LYS A 94 -7.96 8.24 10.18
C LYS A 94 -9.34 8.58 9.58
N SER A 95 -9.67 8.05 8.39
CA SER A 95 -10.95 8.27 7.73
C SER A 95 -11.96 7.19 8.12
N ILE A 96 -11.65 5.92 7.83
CA ILE A 96 -12.54 4.78 8.12
C ILE A 96 -11.66 3.59 8.52
N GLU A 97 -11.55 3.32 9.82
CA GLU A 97 -10.68 2.25 10.34
C GLU A 97 -11.03 0.89 9.72
N SER A 98 -12.31 0.51 9.66
CA SER A 98 -12.76 -0.80 9.17
C SER A 98 -12.39 -1.10 7.71
N SER A 99 -12.24 -0.08 6.88
CA SER A 99 -11.90 -0.22 5.45
C SER A 99 -10.41 0.07 5.16
N SER A 100 -9.61 0.31 6.20
CA SER A 100 -8.18 0.58 6.07
C SER A 100 -7.29 -0.66 6.18
N HIS A 101 -7.85 -1.78 6.62
CA HIS A 101 -7.11 -3.03 6.78
C HIS A 101 -7.02 -3.79 5.46
N ILE A 102 -5.83 -4.25 5.11
CA ILE A 102 -5.54 -4.91 3.83
C ILE A 102 -4.58 -6.08 4.00
N TYR A 103 -4.71 -7.04 3.09
CA TYR A 103 -3.73 -8.08 2.82
C TYR A 103 -3.00 -7.73 1.52
N HIS A 104 -1.68 -7.78 1.52
CA HIS A 104 -0.88 -7.27 0.41
C HIS A 104 0.43 -8.04 0.24
N TYR A 105 1.00 -7.96 -0.97
CA TYR A 105 2.36 -8.38 -1.25
C TYR A 105 3.37 -7.40 -0.66
N ILE A 106 4.51 -7.92 -0.20
CA ILE A 106 5.64 -7.11 0.27
C ILE A 106 6.55 -6.83 -0.94
N PRO A 107 6.70 -5.56 -1.36
CA PRO A 107 7.54 -5.22 -2.50
C PRO A 107 8.99 -5.67 -2.30
N GLY A 108 9.59 -6.29 -3.33
CA GLY A 108 10.95 -6.82 -3.30
C GLY A 108 11.15 -8.15 -2.54
N ALA A 109 10.13 -8.69 -1.86
CA ALA A 109 10.23 -9.94 -1.09
C ALA A 109 9.79 -11.19 -1.88
N GLY A 110 9.73 -11.12 -3.21
CA GLY A 110 9.21 -12.21 -4.05
C GLY A 110 7.73 -12.46 -3.77
N SER A 111 7.40 -13.65 -3.28
CA SER A 111 6.02 -14.04 -2.92
C SER A 111 5.65 -13.74 -1.45
N GLY A 112 6.45 -12.92 -0.75
CA GLY A 112 6.16 -12.54 0.63
C GLY A 112 4.89 -11.69 0.74
N THR A 113 4.02 -12.02 1.69
CA THR A 113 2.78 -11.29 1.96
C THR A 113 2.73 -10.80 3.40
N SER A 114 1.89 -9.80 3.66
CA SER A 114 1.66 -9.27 5.01
C SER A 114 0.25 -8.73 5.13
N THR A 115 -0.24 -8.67 6.36
CA THR A 115 -1.42 -7.89 6.71
C THR A 115 -1.01 -6.55 7.32
N GLY A 116 -1.84 -5.52 7.13
CA GLY A 116 -1.57 -4.21 7.71
C GLY A 116 -2.74 -3.25 7.57
N CYS A 117 -2.50 -2.01 7.99
CA CYS A 117 -3.47 -0.94 8.02
C CYS A 117 -2.91 0.31 7.32
N ILE A 118 -3.66 0.84 6.35
CA ILE A 118 -3.28 2.02 5.57
C ILE A 118 -3.36 3.25 6.47
N ILE A 119 -2.23 3.93 6.66
CA ILE A 119 -2.14 5.15 7.47
C ILE A 119 -2.14 6.40 6.59
N HIS A 120 -1.43 6.37 5.47
CA HIS A 120 -1.39 7.46 4.50
C HIS A 120 -1.57 6.93 3.08
N ILE A 121 -2.26 7.72 2.25
CA ILE A 121 -2.37 7.52 0.80
C ILE A 121 -1.83 8.79 0.15
N TRP A 122 -0.78 8.67 -0.65
CA TRP A 122 -0.15 9.79 -1.33
C TRP A 122 -0.17 9.61 -2.83
N GLN A 123 -0.29 10.73 -3.51
CA GLN A 123 -0.25 10.82 -4.95
C GLN A 123 0.92 11.72 -5.36
N VAL A 124 1.76 11.21 -6.26
CA VAL A 124 2.99 11.89 -6.70
C VAL A 124 3.16 11.72 -8.21
N PRO A 125 3.36 12.81 -8.97
CA PRO A 125 3.74 12.71 -10.37
C PRO A 125 5.22 12.33 -10.46
N LEU A 126 5.50 11.19 -11.10
CA LEU A 126 6.83 10.63 -11.29
C LEU A 126 6.98 10.29 -12.78
N GLU A 127 8.02 10.81 -13.43
CA GLU A 127 8.25 10.61 -14.87
C GLU A 127 6.99 10.89 -15.71
N ASN A 128 6.34 12.02 -15.42
CA ASN A 128 5.09 12.45 -16.06
C ASN A 128 3.94 11.46 -15.89
N THR A 129 4.02 10.54 -14.93
CA THR A 129 2.98 9.55 -14.64
C THR A 129 2.51 9.71 -13.22
N MET A 130 1.19 9.70 -13.02
CA MET A 130 0.63 9.83 -11.68
C MET A 130 0.71 8.51 -10.93
N ARG A 131 1.51 8.46 -9.86
CA ARG A 131 1.68 7.26 -9.02
C ARG A 131 1.03 7.43 -7.65
N MET A 132 0.54 6.32 -7.13
CA MET A 132 -0.16 6.24 -5.84
C MET A 132 0.63 5.36 -4.88
N PHE A 133 0.89 5.87 -3.68
CA PHE A 133 1.63 5.18 -2.64
C PHE A 133 0.80 5.06 -1.37
N PHE A 134 0.85 3.90 -0.74
CA PHE A 134 0.17 3.56 0.50
C PHE A 134 1.22 3.28 1.56
N PHE A 135 1.13 4.00 2.67
CA PHE A 135 1.92 3.72 3.87
C PHE A 135 1.12 2.79 4.76
N VAL A 136 1.59 1.55 4.88
CA VAL A 136 0.88 0.47 5.55
C VAL A 136 1.63 0.09 6.80
N CYS A 137 1.08 0.43 7.97
CA CYS A 137 1.61 -0.06 9.23
C CYS A 137 1.25 -1.54 9.39
N LYS A 138 2.25 -2.36 9.69
CA LYS A 138 2.04 -3.80 9.85
C LYS A 138 1.18 -4.08 11.08
N HIS A 139 0.34 -5.09 11.00
CA HIS A 139 -0.25 -5.63 12.22
C HIS A 139 0.84 -6.24 13.11
N GLN A 140 0.71 -6.08 14.42
CA GLN A 140 1.65 -6.70 15.34
C GLN A 140 1.31 -8.18 15.50
N PRO A 141 2.26 -9.11 15.31
CA PRO A 141 1.99 -10.53 15.44
C PRO A 141 1.64 -10.88 16.90
N LEU A 142 0.92 -11.98 17.08
CA LEU A 142 0.74 -12.54 18.41
C LEU A 142 2.09 -12.98 19.02
N PRO A 143 2.25 -12.86 20.34
CA PRO A 143 3.34 -13.51 21.06
C PRO A 143 3.40 -15.01 20.77
N VAL A 144 4.61 -15.58 20.69
CA VAL A 144 4.84 -17.00 20.31
C VAL A 144 4.02 -17.97 21.16
N ASN A 145 3.91 -17.70 22.46
CA ASN A 145 3.13 -18.50 23.40
C ASN A 145 1.61 -18.44 23.17
N GLN A 146 1.10 -17.44 22.47
CA GLN A 146 -0.31 -17.34 22.03
C GLN A 146 -0.50 -17.92 20.63
N GLN A 147 0.51 -17.76 19.77
CA GLN A 147 0.47 -18.26 18.40
C GLN A 147 0.36 -19.79 18.33
N GLN A 148 0.94 -20.53 19.28
CA GLN A 148 0.77 -21.99 19.40
C GLN A 148 -0.69 -22.43 19.61
N TRP A 149 -1.52 -21.54 20.15
CA TRP A 149 -2.95 -21.76 20.37
C TRP A 149 -3.82 -21.26 19.22
N ASN A 150 -3.22 -20.68 18.17
CA ASN A 150 -3.97 -20.26 17.00
C ASN A 150 -4.47 -21.50 16.24
N PRO A 151 -5.79 -21.78 16.23
CA PRO A 151 -6.33 -22.95 15.54
C PRO A 151 -6.13 -22.87 14.02
N TYR A 152 -5.99 -21.66 13.47
CA TYR A 152 -5.77 -21.42 12.04
C TYR A 152 -4.31 -21.59 11.62
N SER A 153 -3.38 -21.82 12.56
CA SER A 153 -1.98 -22.09 12.22
C SER A 153 -1.73 -23.55 11.79
N LYS A 154 -2.70 -24.45 12.01
CA LYS A 154 -2.55 -25.89 11.80
C LYS A 154 -3.43 -26.37 10.65
N PHE A 155 -2.97 -27.40 9.95
CA PHE A 155 -3.78 -28.08 8.93
C PHE A 155 -5.03 -28.72 9.56
N PRO A 156 -6.21 -28.66 8.91
CA PRO A 156 -6.49 -28.07 7.59
C PRO A 156 -6.83 -26.56 7.62
N CYS A 157 -6.96 -25.97 8.80
CA CYS A 157 -7.42 -24.60 8.99
C CYS A 157 -6.45 -23.53 8.46
N ASN A 158 -5.17 -23.86 8.26
CA ASN A 158 -4.19 -22.97 7.62
C ASN A 158 -4.54 -22.59 6.18
N LEU A 159 -5.42 -23.33 5.51
CA LEU A 159 -5.95 -22.99 4.19
C LEU A 159 -6.93 -21.81 4.21
N LEU A 160 -7.46 -21.44 5.38
CA LEU A 160 -8.40 -20.33 5.54
C LEU A 160 -7.73 -18.95 5.53
N CYS A 161 -6.39 -18.89 5.40
CA CYS A 161 -5.59 -17.65 5.38
C CYS A 161 -5.94 -16.66 6.51
N THR A 162 -6.37 -17.19 7.66
CA THR A 162 -6.79 -16.39 8.81
C THR A 162 -5.60 -16.16 9.73
N GLU A 163 -5.22 -14.90 9.89
CA GLU A 163 -4.13 -14.50 10.78
C GLU A 163 -4.70 -13.84 12.04
N HIS A 164 -4.31 -14.36 13.21
CA HIS A 164 -4.56 -13.65 14.46
C HIS A 164 -3.43 -12.69 14.74
N VAL A 165 -3.78 -11.44 14.99
CA VAL A 165 -2.85 -10.35 15.27
C VAL A 165 -3.30 -9.59 16.50
N LEU A 166 -2.39 -8.87 17.12
CA LEU A 166 -2.76 -7.91 18.15
C LEU A 166 -3.50 -6.73 17.50
N GLN A 167 -4.40 -6.10 18.27
CA GLN A 167 -5.07 -4.88 17.83
C GLN A 167 -4.06 -3.72 17.64
N ALA A 168 -2.94 -3.75 18.35
CA ALA A 168 -1.87 -2.77 18.21
C ALA A 168 -1.17 -2.94 16.85
N LEU A 169 -0.86 -1.80 16.22
CA LEU A 169 -0.03 -1.77 15.02
C LEU A 169 1.46 -1.78 15.42
N SER A 170 2.26 -2.47 14.62
CA SER A 170 3.71 -2.44 14.74
C SER A 170 4.26 -1.05 14.37
N PRO A 171 5.38 -0.59 14.97
CA PRO A 171 6.05 0.63 14.53
C PRO A 171 6.65 0.52 13.11
N SER A 172 6.79 -0.70 12.59
CA SER A 172 7.26 -0.96 11.22
C SER A 172 6.13 -0.78 10.20
N PHE A 173 6.45 -0.22 9.04
CA PHE A 173 5.53 -0.05 7.93
C PHE A 173 6.14 -0.53 6.60
N TYR A 174 5.29 -0.67 5.60
CA TYR A 174 5.68 -0.84 4.20
C TYR A 174 5.13 0.32 3.38
N ILE A 175 5.85 0.68 2.31
CA ILE A 175 5.32 1.50 1.24
C ILE A 175 4.94 0.53 0.12
N ILE A 176 3.70 0.62 -0.34
CA ILE A 176 3.19 -0.19 -1.43
C ILE A 176 2.43 0.70 -2.42
N GLU A 177 2.15 0.15 -3.60
CA GLU A 177 1.28 0.75 -4.63
C GLU A 177 0.00 -0.11 -4.80
N PRO A 178 -1.06 0.40 -5.46
CA PRO A 178 -2.35 -0.29 -5.54
C PRO A 178 -2.25 -1.76 -5.98
N GLN A 179 -1.39 -2.05 -6.96
CA GLN A 179 -1.21 -3.38 -7.53
C GLN A 179 -0.66 -4.43 -6.55
N HIS A 180 -0.10 -3.99 -5.42
CA HIS A 180 0.38 -4.90 -4.38
C HIS A 180 -0.73 -5.33 -3.42
N ILE A 181 -1.89 -4.67 -3.45
CA ILE A 181 -3.01 -5.00 -2.57
C ILE A 181 -3.74 -6.22 -3.14
N ILE A 182 -3.91 -7.24 -2.31
CA ILE A 182 -4.62 -8.48 -2.67
C ILE A 182 -6.11 -8.32 -2.37
N CYS A 183 -6.44 -7.89 -1.14
CA CYS A 183 -7.83 -7.66 -0.73
C CYS A 183 -7.93 -6.81 0.55
N HIS A 184 -9.16 -6.35 0.82
CA HIS A 184 -9.54 -5.81 2.12
C HIS A 184 -9.64 -6.90 3.18
N LEU A 185 -9.27 -6.57 4.41
CA LEU A 185 -9.44 -7.42 5.57
C LEU A 185 -10.61 -6.95 6.44
N ALA A 186 -11.47 -7.88 6.83
CA ALA A 186 -12.42 -7.65 7.89
C ALA A 186 -11.74 -7.87 9.25
N ALA A 187 -11.54 -6.81 10.02
CA ALA A 187 -10.99 -6.90 11.37
C ALA A 187 -12.12 -7.07 12.40
N HIS A 188 -12.18 -8.24 13.05
CA HIS A 188 -13.10 -8.48 14.16
C HIS A 188 -12.35 -8.38 15.50
N LYS A 189 -12.74 -7.41 16.34
CA LYS A 189 -12.18 -7.25 17.69
C LYS A 189 -12.86 -8.25 18.63
N LEU A 190 -12.10 -9.20 19.17
CA LEU A 190 -12.61 -10.12 20.17
C LEU A 190 -12.91 -9.38 21.49
N PRO A 191 -14.00 -9.72 22.19
CA PRO A 191 -14.29 -9.15 23.50
C PRO A 191 -13.19 -9.52 24.49
N LYS A 192 -12.87 -8.59 25.42
CA LYS A 192 -11.94 -8.90 26.50
C LYS A 192 -12.51 -10.03 27.36
N PRO A 193 -11.76 -11.11 27.63
CA PRO A 193 -12.17 -12.07 28.64
C PRO A 193 -12.25 -11.35 29.99
N GLY A 194 -13.39 -11.47 30.66
CA GLY A 194 -13.63 -10.95 32.01
C GLY A 194 -12.98 -11.79 33.10
#